data_AF-A0A498C6J6-F1
#
_entry.id   AF-A0A498C6J6-F1
#
_cell.length_a   1.000
_cell.length_b   1.000
_cell.length_c   1.000
_cell.angle_alpha   90.00
_cell.angle_beta   90.00
_cell.angle_gamma   90.00
#
_symmetry.space_group_name_H-M   'P 1'
#
loop_
_entity.id
_entity.type
_entity.pdbx_description
1 polymer ?
#
loop_
_entity_poly.entity_id
_entity_poly.type
_entity_poly.pdbx_seq_one_letter_code
_entity_poly.pdbx_strand_id
1 'polypeptide(L)'
;MKGVNRLGQVLVVVTGGLLAAACSGNSGGGDPDDLPRAPEPPDIGAEVRIPEGAVQVEDDLYMMPVGVTDDGYHQYTPHSTDPDRAVITLIHYPDGEGGFTPDKSEAVRGPAE
;
A
#
# COMPACT_ATOMS: atom_id res chain seq x y z
N MET A 1 24.28 -13.88 -27.70
CA MET A 1 23.28 -12.78 -27.64
C MET A 1 21.90 -13.39 -27.37
N LYS A 2 21.11 -12.67 -26.55
CA LYS A 2 19.68 -12.85 -26.24
C LYS A 2 19.31 -13.98 -25.25
N GLY A 3 19.52 -13.68 -23.96
CA GLY A 3 18.67 -14.21 -22.88
C GLY A 3 17.42 -13.36 -22.77
N VAL A 4 16.25 -14.00 -22.83
CA VAL A 4 14.93 -13.35 -22.80
C VAL A 4 14.59 -13.04 -21.34
N ASN A 5 14.55 -11.76 -20.98
CA ASN A 5 14.09 -11.30 -19.67
C ASN A 5 12.59 -11.62 -19.52
N ARG A 6 12.25 -12.50 -18.59
CA ARG A 6 10.88 -12.77 -18.18
C ARG A 6 10.45 -11.70 -17.18
N LEU A 7 9.48 -10.90 -17.59
CA LEU A 7 8.73 -9.95 -16.76
C LEU A 7 8.14 -10.70 -15.54
N GLY A 8 8.66 -10.40 -14.36
CA GLY A 8 8.08 -10.78 -13.08
C GLY A 8 6.75 -10.05 -12.87
N GLN A 9 5.79 -10.77 -12.33
CA GLN A 9 4.36 -10.49 -12.39
C GLN A 9 3.96 -9.26 -11.55
N VAL A 10 3.18 -8.37 -12.15
CA VAL A 10 2.36 -7.41 -11.42
C VAL A 10 1.16 -8.19 -10.88
N LEU A 11 1.17 -8.46 -9.57
CA LEU A 11 -0.02 -8.98 -8.88
C LEU A 11 -0.97 -7.81 -8.65
N VAL A 12 -1.87 -7.57 -9.61
CA VAL A 12 -3.04 -6.72 -9.38
C VAL A 12 -4.00 -7.53 -8.51
N VAL A 13 -4.05 -7.23 -7.22
CA VAL A 13 -5.10 -7.76 -6.34
C VAL A 13 -6.39 -7.01 -6.66
N VAL A 14 -7.12 -7.47 -7.67
CA VAL A 14 -8.54 -7.14 -7.86
C VAL A 14 -9.33 -8.10 -6.97
N THR A 15 -9.49 -7.76 -5.69
CA THR A 15 -10.47 -8.46 -4.85
C THR A 15 -11.85 -7.99 -5.28
N GLY A 16 -12.53 -8.85 -6.03
CA GLY A 16 -13.75 -8.54 -6.77
C GLY A 16 -15.06 -8.64 -5.99
N GLY A 17 -16.11 -8.43 -6.78
CA GLY A 17 -17.53 -8.54 -6.45
C GLY A 17 -18.33 -7.72 -7.47
N LEU A 18 -18.20 -8.05 -8.77
CA LEU A 18 -19.14 -8.84 -9.57
C LEU A 18 -20.49 -8.14 -9.83
N LEU A 19 -20.78 -7.99 -11.13
CA LEU A 19 -21.89 -7.27 -11.75
C LEU A 19 -23.30 -7.68 -11.25
N ALA A 20 -24.20 -6.68 -11.23
CA ALA A 20 -25.55 -6.86 -11.73
C ALA A 20 -25.96 -5.64 -12.58
N ALA A 21 -25.83 -5.77 -13.90
CA ALA A 21 -26.59 -4.95 -14.84
C ALA A 21 -27.82 -5.76 -15.26
N ALA A 22 -29.02 -5.26 -14.94
CA ALA A 22 -30.32 -5.51 -15.57
C ALA A 22 -31.39 -4.94 -14.63
N CYS A 23 -32.50 -4.32 -15.03
CA CYS A 23 -33.07 -3.90 -16.30
C CYS A 23 -34.35 -3.13 -15.92
N SER A 24 -34.95 -2.47 -16.91
CA SER A 24 -36.36 -2.06 -16.95
C SER A 24 -36.67 -0.65 -16.44
N GLY A 25 -37.03 0.20 -17.40
CA GLY A 25 -37.70 1.45 -17.13
C GLY A 25 -39.04 1.22 -16.44
N ASN A 26 -39.38 2.14 -15.55
CA ASN A 26 -40.76 2.51 -15.31
C ASN A 26 -40.78 4.03 -15.15
N SER A 27 -41.39 4.72 -16.11
CA SER A 27 -41.62 6.16 -16.07
C SER A 27 -42.67 6.45 -14.99
N GLY A 28 -42.23 6.66 -13.75
CA GLY A 28 -43.06 7.17 -12.68
C GLY A 28 -42.61 8.59 -12.35
N GLY A 29 -43.42 9.59 -12.73
CA GLY A 29 -43.22 10.96 -12.29
C GLY A 29 -43.33 11.04 -10.77
N GLY A 30 -42.21 11.32 -10.11
CA GLY A 30 -42.12 11.61 -8.69
C GLY A 30 -41.35 12.91 -8.52
N ASP A 31 -41.84 13.75 -7.62
CA ASP A 31 -41.27 15.05 -7.24
C ASP A 31 -39.74 14.91 -6.99
N PRO A 32 -38.87 15.76 -7.59
CA PRO A 32 -37.43 15.68 -7.34
C PRO A 32 -37.04 15.90 -5.86
N ASP A 33 -37.97 16.43 -5.05
CA ASP A 33 -37.80 16.67 -3.62
C ASP A 33 -38.15 15.45 -2.73
N ASP A 34 -38.71 14.37 -3.29
CA ASP A 34 -39.15 13.18 -2.54
C ASP A 34 -38.16 11.99 -2.65
N LEU A 35 -36.95 12.26 -3.14
CA LEU A 35 -35.86 11.28 -3.11
C LEU A 35 -35.33 11.19 -1.68
N PRO A 36 -35.28 9.99 -1.05
CA PRO A 36 -34.67 9.84 0.25
C PRO A 36 -33.21 10.30 0.15
N ARG A 37 -32.84 11.28 1.00
CA ARG A 37 -31.48 11.79 1.08
C ARG A 37 -30.54 10.61 1.23
N ALA A 38 -29.61 10.45 0.29
CA ALA A 38 -28.60 9.41 0.36
C ALA A 38 -27.89 9.51 1.74
N PRO A 39 -27.70 8.39 2.45
CA PRO A 39 -26.94 8.42 3.69
C PRO A 39 -25.57 9.03 3.42
N GLU A 40 -25.10 9.88 4.32
CA GLU A 40 -23.76 10.42 4.24
C GLU A 40 -22.78 9.24 4.17
N PRO A 41 -21.78 9.28 3.27
CA PRO A 41 -20.80 8.21 3.19
C PRO A 41 -20.18 8.02 4.58
N PRO A 42 -19.96 6.77 5.02
CA PRO A 42 -19.34 6.53 6.31
C PRO A 42 -18.00 7.26 6.35
N ASP A 43 -17.74 7.97 7.45
CA ASP A 43 -16.47 8.60 7.71
C ASP A 43 -15.42 7.49 7.92
N ILE A 44 -14.80 7.07 6.82
CA ILE A 44 -13.66 6.16 6.79
C ILE A 44 -12.41 6.96 7.14
N GLY A 45 -12.39 7.52 8.36
CA GLY A 45 -11.17 7.93 9.03
C GLY A 45 -10.32 6.70 9.30
N ALA A 46 -9.64 6.21 8.28
CA ALA A 46 -8.66 5.14 8.42
C ALA A 46 -7.45 5.75 9.14
N GLU A 47 -7.49 5.74 10.48
CA GLU A 47 -6.30 6.00 11.28
C GLU A 47 -5.22 5.02 10.82
N VAL A 48 -4.20 5.56 10.14
CA VAL A 48 -3.04 4.79 9.70
C VAL A 48 -2.30 4.35 10.96
N ARG A 49 -2.46 3.08 11.34
CA ARG A 49 -1.71 2.50 12.45
C ARG A 49 -0.31 2.16 11.97
N ILE A 50 0.68 2.88 12.49
CA ILE A 50 2.09 2.57 12.28
C ILE A 50 2.43 1.31 13.10
N PRO A 51 2.90 0.21 12.48
CA PRO A 51 3.20 -1.02 13.19
C PRO A 51 4.42 -0.88 14.09
N GLU A 52 4.52 -1.72 15.12
CA GLU A 52 5.72 -1.82 15.94
C GLU A 52 6.94 -2.20 15.08
N GLY A 53 8.09 -1.58 15.36
CA GLY A 53 9.33 -1.78 14.58
C GLY A 53 9.41 -0.96 13.29
N ALA A 54 8.42 -0.10 13.00
CA ALA A 54 8.57 0.91 11.96
C ALA A 54 9.60 1.96 12.37
N VAL A 55 10.44 2.36 11.42
CA VAL A 55 11.47 3.39 11.61
C VAL A 55 11.05 4.64 10.86
N GLN A 56 10.94 5.77 11.56
CA GLN A 56 10.67 7.05 10.91
C GLN A 56 11.95 7.55 10.23
N VAL A 57 11.88 7.85 8.94
CA VAL A 57 13.03 8.32 8.15
C VAL A 57 12.89 9.78 7.74
N GLU A 58 11.66 10.26 7.55
CA GLU A 58 11.34 11.68 7.36
C GLU A 58 9.98 11.99 8.00
N ASP A 59 9.60 13.27 7.99
CA ASP A 59 8.23 13.67 8.35
C ASP A 59 7.23 12.93 7.44
N ASP A 60 6.25 12.31 8.08
CA ASP A 60 5.23 11.49 7.45
C ASP A 60 5.74 10.29 6.62
N LEU A 61 7.03 9.95 6.67
CA LEU A 61 7.60 8.79 5.95
C LEU A 61 8.23 7.79 6.91
N TYR A 62 7.76 6.56 6.81
CA TYR A 62 8.16 5.44 7.66
C TYR A 62 8.65 4.27 6.84
N MET A 63 9.66 3.58 7.35
CA MET A 63 10.08 2.27 6.88
C MET A 63 9.39 1.21 7.73
N MET A 64 8.40 0.54 7.16
CA MET A 64 7.61 -0.48 7.86
C MET A 64 8.24 -1.86 7.71
N PRO A 65 8.38 -2.65 8.79
CA PRO A 65 8.93 -4.00 8.72
C PRO A 65 7.97 -4.93 7.97
N VAL A 66 8.53 -5.75 7.08
CA VAL A 66 7.79 -6.73 6.27
C VAL A 66 8.12 -8.16 6.70
N GLY A 67 9.36 -8.40 7.09
CA GLY A 67 9.82 -9.73 7.51
C GLY A 67 11.33 -9.83 7.60
N VAL A 68 11.80 -11.07 7.76
CA VAL A 68 13.22 -11.41 7.80
C VAL A 68 13.47 -12.55 6.83
N THR A 69 14.51 -12.44 6.01
CA THR A 69 14.91 -13.51 5.08
C THR A 69 15.62 -14.65 5.83
N ASP A 70 15.70 -15.84 5.21
CA ASP A 70 16.37 -17.02 5.81
C ASP A 70 17.85 -16.78 6.14
N ASP A 71 18.50 -15.88 5.39
CA ASP A 71 19.89 -15.47 5.62
C ASP A 71 20.05 -14.30 6.61
N GLY A 72 18.96 -13.87 7.24
CA GLY A 72 18.95 -12.96 8.40
C GLY A 72 18.85 -11.47 8.08
N TYR A 73 18.42 -11.09 6.87
CA TYR A 73 18.21 -9.69 6.50
C TYR A 73 16.79 -9.26 6.84
N HIS A 74 16.66 -8.19 7.62
CA HIS A 74 15.37 -7.56 7.87
C HIS A 74 14.95 -6.75 6.64
N GLN A 75 13.67 -6.87 6.28
CA GLN A 75 13.08 -6.24 5.11
C GLN A 75 12.07 -5.19 5.52
N TYR A 76 12.13 -4.05 4.84
CA TYR A 76 11.26 -2.91 5.09
C TYR A 76 10.66 -2.38 3.79
N THR A 77 9.50 -1.73 3.90
CA THR A 77 8.87 -0.99 2.79
C THR A 77 8.53 0.42 3.21
N PRO A 78 8.68 1.43 2.33
CA PRO A 78 8.31 2.79 2.65
C PRO A 78 6.79 2.95 2.71
N HIS A 79 6.33 3.76 3.65
CA HIS A 79 4.94 4.13 3.81
C HIS A 79 4.84 5.60 4.20
N SER A 80 3.97 6.34 3.50
CA SER A 80 3.69 7.74 3.79
C SER A 80 2.34 7.88 4.50
N THR A 81 2.30 8.65 5.60
CA THR A 81 1.04 9.12 6.22
C THR A 81 0.46 10.34 5.52
N ASP A 82 1.27 11.07 4.75
CA ASP A 82 0.80 12.15 3.87
C ASP A 82 0.08 11.54 2.65
N PRO A 83 -1.23 11.82 2.47
CA PRO A 83 -2.03 11.28 1.37
C PRO A 83 -1.61 11.80 -0.02
N ASP A 84 -0.93 12.96 -0.08
CA ASP A 84 -0.51 13.58 -1.33
C ASP A 84 0.88 13.09 -1.78
N ARG A 85 1.61 12.38 -0.91
CA ARG A 85 2.93 11.84 -1.19
C ARG A 85 2.84 10.43 -1.76
N ALA A 86 3.20 10.29 -3.03
CA ALA A 86 3.39 8.99 -3.66
C ALA A 86 4.70 8.34 -3.18
N VAL A 87 4.61 7.10 -2.71
CA VAL A 87 5.76 6.25 -2.36
C VAL A 87 5.76 5.00 -3.22
N ILE A 88 6.92 4.67 -3.78
CA ILE A 88 7.11 3.42 -4.53
C ILE A 88 7.44 2.31 -3.54
N THR A 89 6.63 1.24 -3.52
CA THR A 89 6.86 0.09 -2.66
C THR A 89 7.99 -0.78 -3.21
N LEU A 90 9.21 -0.56 -2.70
CA LEU A 90 10.35 -1.46 -2.87
C LEU A 90 10.77 -2.03 -1.51
N ILE A 91 11.30 -3.25 -1.55
CA ILE A 91 11.97 -3.83 -0.39
C ILE A 91 13.30 -3.09 -0.19
N HIS A 92 13.49 -2.59 1.02
CA HIS A 92 14.74 -2.03 1.50
C HIS A 92 15.26 -2.84 2.68
N TYR A 93 16.55 -2.71 2.93
CA TYR A 93 17.28 -3.35 4.00
C TYR A 93 18.05 -2.28 4.80
N PRO A 94 18.32 -2.49 6.09
CA PRO A 94 19.20 -1.60 6.85
C PRO A 94 20.61 -1.60 6.24
N ASP A 95 21.24 -0.43 6.15
CA ASP A 95 22.63 -0.28 5.67
C ASP A 95 23.68 -0.31 6.81
N GLY A 96 23.23 -0.24 8.06
CA GLY A 96 24.09 -0.23 9.25
C GLY A 96 24.59 1.15 9.69
N GLU A 97 24.23 2.21 8.96
CA GLU A 97 24.55 3.61 9.28
C GLU A 97 23.29 4.39 9.70
N GLY A 98 22.19 3.68 9.98
CA GLY A 98 20.88 4.26 10.28
C GLY A 98 20.05 4.57 9.03
N GLY A 99 20.53 4.18 7.84
CA GLY A 99 19.82 4.33 6.58
C GLY A 99 19.28 3.00 6.05
N PHE A 100 18.76 3.08 4.82
CA PHE A 100 18.12 1.97 4.13
C PHE A 100 18.58 1.92 2.68
N THR A 101 18.87 0.72 2.19
CA THR A 101 19.29 0.46 0.80
C THR A 101 18.35 -0.53 0.12
N PRO A 102 18.00 -0.35 -1.16
CA PRO A 102 17.33 -1.38 -1.95
C PRO A 102 18.31 -2.49 -2.41
N ASP A 103 19.62 -2.27 -2.28
CA ASP A 103 20.64 -3.25 -2.66
C ASP A 103 21.00 -4.15 -1.47
N LYS A 104 20.60 -5.42 -1.56
CA LYS A 104 20.87 -6.42 -0.53
C LYS A 104 22.38 -6.65 -0.29
N SER A 105 23.24 -6.36 -1.28
CA SER A 105 24.69 -6.54 -1.13
C SER A 105 25.35 -5.49 -0.24
N GLU A 106 24.70 -4.34 -0.05
CA GLU A 106 25.13 -3.26 0.84
C GLU A 106 24.48 -3.36 2.23
N ALA A 107 23.56 -4.29 2.41
CA ALA A 107 22.78 -4.41 3.63
C ALA A 107 23.55 -5.06 4.78
N VAL A 108 23.16 -4.70 6.01
CA VAL A 108 23.55 -5.40 7.24
C VAL A 108 22.45 -6.35 7.70
N ARG A 109 22.85 -7.29 8.56
CA ARG A 109 21.92 -8.22 9.21
C ARG A 109 21.41 -7.63 10.51
N GLY A 110 20.18 -8.01 10.88
CA GLY A 110 19.49 -7.49 12.06
C GLY A 110 18.52 -6.35 11.72
N PRO A 111 17.73 -5.91 12.72
CA PRO A 111 16.80 -4.80 12.54
C PRO A 111 17.52 -3.48 12.34
N ALA A 112 16.85 -2.51 11.72
CA ALA A 112 17.27 -1.11 11.80
C ALA A 112 17.16 -0.61 13.26
N GLU A 113 18.12 0.21 13.69
CA GLU A 113 18.22 0.82 15.03
C GLU A 113 17.75 2.28 15.04
#